data_AF-A0A357K530-F1
#
_entry.id   AF-A0A357K530-F1
#
_cell.length_a   1.000
_cell.length_b   1.000
_cell.length_c   1.000
_cell.angle_alpha   90.00
_cell.angle_beta   90.00
_cell.angle_gamma   90.00
#
_symmetry.space_group_name_H-M   'P 1'
#
loop_
_entity.id
_entity.type
_entity.pdbx_description
1 polymer ?
#
loop_
_entity_poly.entity_id
_entity_poly.type
_entity_poly.pdbx_seq_one_letter_code
_entity_poly.pdbx_strand_id
1 'polypeptide(L)' 'DILEAIDDLKPDFRKPFTMFLDGYHYDEIAEEMKIPMGTVKSRIFHARKKLSVSLSDFN' A
#
# COMPACT_ATOMS: atom_id res chain seq x y z
N ASP A 1 -3.36 -10.56 12.16
CA ASP A 1 -3.66 -10.92 10.75
C ASP A 1 -3.12 -9.90 9.74
N ILE A 2 -2.86 -10.28 8.47
CA ILE A 2 -2.40 -9.34 7.42
C ILE A 2 -3.34 -8.14 7.26
N LEU A 3 -4.65 -8.37 7.38
CA LEU A 3 -5.68 -7.32 7.30
C LEU A 3 -5.53 -6.29 8.43
N GLU A 4 -5.22 -6.74 9.64
CA GLU A 4 -4.95 -5.90 10.80
C GLU A 4 -3.71 -5.02 10.59
N ALA A 5 -2.65 -5.61 10.02
CA ALA A 5 -1.42 -4.87 9.70
C ALA A 5 -1.62 -3.85 8.57
N ILE A 6 -2.55 -4.10 7.65
CA ILE A 6 -3.01 -3.13 6.63
C ILE A 6 -3.82 -2.01 7.28
N ASP A 7 -4.64 -2.33 8.28
CA ASP A 7 -5.39 -1.36 9.07
C ASP A 7 -4.52 -0.51 10.01
N ASP A 8 -3.29 -0.93 10.27
CA ASP A 8 -2.27 -0.12 10.94
C ASP A 8 -1.44 0.78 9.98
N LEU A 9 -1.70 0.69 8.67
CA LEU A 9 -1.14 1.65 7.72
C LEU A 9 -1.89 2.98 7.82
N LYS A 10 -1.13 4.09 7.76
CA LYS A 10 -1.77 5.41 7.61
C LYS A 10 -2.62 5.41 6.33
N PRO A 11 -3.74 6.15 6.29
CA PRO A 11 -4.67 6.14 5.15
C PRO A 11 -3.99 6.38 3.80
N ASP A 12 -2.98 7.25 3.79
CA ASP A 12 -2.14 7.59 2.64
C ASP A 12 -1.40 6.39 2.02
N PHE A 13 -1.06 5.39 2.82
CA PHE A 13 -0.43 4.15 2.36
C PHE A 13 -1.45 3.04 2.15
N ARG A 14 -2.52 3.02 2.96
CA ARG A 14 -3.58 2.01 2.85
C ARG A 14 -4.32 2.10 1.53
N LYS A 15 -4.87 3.27 1.19
CA LYS A 15 -5.69 3.44 -0.03
C LYS A 15 -4.97 3.01 -1.32
N PRO A 16 -3.74 3.47 -1.64
CA PRO A 16 -3.06 3.03 -2.86
C PRO A 16 -2.65 1.56 -2.81
N PHE A 17 -2.36 1.03 -1.62
CA PHE A 17 -2.00 -0.36 -1.45
C PHE A 17 -3.19 -1.30 -1.65
N THR A 18 -4.37 -0.96 -1.11
CA THR A 18 -5.62 -1.71 -1.32
C THR A 18 -6.01 -1.70 -2.80
N MET A 19 -6.02 -0.53 -3.45
CA MET A 19 -6.33 -0.47 -4.90
C MET A 19 -5.34 -1.31 -5.73
N PHE A 20 -4.05 -1.30 -5.38
CA PHE A 20 -3.09 -2.17 -6.05
C PHE A 20 -3.38 -3.67 -5.86
N LEU A 21 -3.82 -4.08 -4.66
CA LEU A 21 -4.26 -5.45 -4.40
C LEU A 21 -5.54 -5.82 -5.17
N ASP A 22 -6.43 -4.85 -5.39
CA ASP A 22 -7.66 -4.99 -6.19
C ASP A 22 -7.38 -5.06 -7.70
N GLY A 23 -6.12 -4.90 -8.13
CA GLY A 23 -5.68 -5.06 -9.52
C GLY A 23 -5.53 -3.76 -10.31
N TYR A 24 -5.70 -2.61 -9.69
CA TYR A 24 -5.52 -1.31 -10.35
C TYR A 24 -4.05 -1.06 -10.72
N HIS A 25 -3.84 -0.46 -11.87
CA HIS A 25 -2.52 -0.02 -12.32
C HIS A 25 -2.08 1.26 -11.60
N TYR A 26 -0.76 1.50 -11.54
CA TYR A 26 -0.19 2.62 -10.78
C TYR A 26 -0.64 4.00 -11.28
N ASP A 27 -0.90 4.13 -12.57
CA ASP A 27 -1.45 5.32 -13.23
C ASP A 27 -2.91 5.56 -12.85
N GLU A 28 -3.76 4.52 -12.86
CA GLU A 28 -5.15 4.61 -12.42
C GLU A 28 -5.25 5.05 -10.95
N ILE A 29 -4.38 4.51 -10.08
CA ILE A 29 -4.30 4.89 -8.67
C ILE A 29 -3.81 6.35 -8.53
N ALA A 30 -2.85 6.77 -9.36
CA ALA A 30 -2.32 8.13 -9.33
C ALA A 30 -3.38 9.16 -9.72
N GLU A 31 -4.20 8.85 -10.74
CA GLU A 31 -5.31 9.67 -11.17
C GLU A 31 -6.41 9.75 -10.11
N GLU A 32 -6.87 8.61 -9.59
CA GLU A 32 -7.90 8.54 -8.54
C GLU A 32 -7.49 9.31 -7.28
N MET A 33 -6.23 9.17 -6.86
CA MET A 33 -5.72 9.82 -5.66
C MET A 33 -5.21 11.25 -5.89
N LYS A 34 -5.13 11.70 -7.15
CA LYS A 34 -4.56 13.00 -7.56
C LYS A 34 -3.15 13.24 -6.99
N ILE A 35 -2.31 12.21 -7.04
CA ILE A 35 -0.91 12.26 -6.60
C ILE A 35 0.02 11.75 -7.71
N PRO A 36 1.31 12.12 -7.71
CA PRO A 36 2.24 11.60 -8.71
C PRO A 36 2.35 10.07 -8.66
N MET A 37 2.46 9.43 -9.83
CA MET A 37 2.70 7.98 -9.94
C MET A 37 3.95 7.53 -9.13
N GLY A 38 4.99 8.37 -9.06
CA GLY A 38 6.16 8.12 -8.22
C GLY A 38 5.82 7.99 -6.73
N THR A 39 4.86 8.80 -6.25
CA THR A 39 4.34 8.76 -4.88
C THR A 39 3.49 7.51 -4.65
N VAL A 40 2.71 7.06 -5.63
CA VAL A 40 1.97 5.78 -5.56
C VAL A 40 2.95 4.63 -5.39
N LYS A 41 3.97 4.54 -6.26
CA LYS A 41 4.99 3.48 -6.22
C LYS A 41 5.71 3.44 -4.87
N SER A 42 6.13 4.60 -4.34
CA SER A 42 6.82 4.65 -3.04
C SER A 42 5.89 4.24 -1.90
N ARG A 43 4.64 4.70 -1.88
CA ARG A 43 3.65 4.32 -0.86
C ARG A 43 3.39 2.81 -0.85
N ILE A 44 3.20 2.19 -2.02
CA ILE A 44 3.00 0.73 -2.14
C ILE A 44 4.25 -0.04 -1.69
N PHE A 45 5.44 0.42 -2.09
CA PHE A 45 6.69 -0.19 -1.65
C PHE A 45 6.86 -0.16 -0.12
N HIS A 46 6.59 1.00 0.50
CA HIS A 46 6.67 1.14 1.95
C HIS A 46 5.62 0.32 2.69
N ALA A 47 4.39 0.25 2.17
CA ALA A 47 3.34 -0.61 2.70
C ALA A 47 3.79 -2.08 2.69
N ARG A 48 4.30 -2.59 1.56
CA ARG A 48 4.85 -3.95 1.45
C ARG A 48 5.98 -4.22 2.43
N LYS A 49 6.92 -3.27 2.58
CA LYS A 49 8.04 -3.42 3.51
C LYS A 49 7.56 -3.50 4.96
N LYS A 50 6.61 -2.64 5.36
CA LYS A 50 6.04 -2.65 6.71
C LYS A 50 5.28 -3.94 7.01
N LEU A 51 4.49 -4.42 6.05
CA LEU A 51 3.78 -5.70 6.16
C LEU A 51 4.75 -6.89 6.20
N SER A 52 5.81 -6.86 5.38
CA SER A 52 6.84 -7.91 5.38
C SER A 52 7.56 -8.00 6.72
N VAL A 53 7.91 -6.88 7.36
CA VAL A 53 8.50 -6.89 8.71
C VAL A 53 7.51 -7.51 9.70
N SER A 54 6.24 -7.10 9.63
CA SER A 54 5.21 -7.66 10.51
C SER A 54 5.02 -9.16 10.30
N LEU A 55 5.16 -9.69 9.08
CA LEU A 55 5.09 -11.12 8.76
C LEU A 55 6.36 -11.90 9.11
N SER A 56 7.54 -11.27 9.03
CA SER A 56 8.81 -11.91 9.43
C SER A 56 8.94 -12.07 10.95
N ASP A 57 8.31 -11.19 11.74
CA ASP A 57 8.22 -11.32 13.20
C ASP A 57 7.25 -12.44 13.66
N PHE A 58 6.47 -13.03 12.75
CA PHE A 58 5.58 -14.17 13.01
C PHE A 58 6.22 -15.55 12.74
N ASN A 59 7.52 -15.61 12.45
CA ASN A 59 8.22 -16.86 12.13
C ASN A 59 9.17 -17.31 13.24
#